data_AF-A0A502FVI4-F1
#
_entry.id   AF-A0A502FVI4-F1
#
_cell.length_a   1.000
_cell.length_b   1.000
_cell.length_c   1.000
_cell.angle_alpha   90.00
_cell.angle_beta   90.00
_cell.angle_gamma   90.00
#
_symmetry.space_group_name_H-M   'P 1'
#
loop_
_entity.id
_entity.type
_entity.pdbx_description
1 polymer ?
#
loop_
_entity_poly.entity_id
_entity_poly.type
_entity_poly.pdbx_seq_one_letter_code
_entity_poly.pdbx_strand_id
1 'polypeptide(L)'
;MSTPAELVAAMLALVAGVAETAADPSDRVRLLMALAEAPMPAGGNAALAAVGRRAALSALARAATACQPRSYDEAESLRTDVCELLATEEIVAADAGEDAVATALRAVRGAVDRDLRRRGANLSPLRPVEVKALMPSLVLAQRLYGDAGREPEITRMAGDPPNPIFMPERFTALAR
;
A
#
# COMPACT_ATOMS: atom_id res chain seq x y z
N MET A 1 -1.97 -7.54 38.63
CA MET A 1 -2.15 -8.73 37.76
C MET A 1 -2.42 -8.20 36.37
N SER A 2 -1.59 -8.55 35.39
CA SER A 2 -1.77 -8.05 34.03
C SER A 2 -3.05 -8.61 33.41
N THR A 3 -3.85 -7.74 32.79
CA THR A 3 -5.15 -8.11 32.22
C THR A 3 -5.06 -8.44 30.72
N PRO A 4 -5.98 -9.25 30.15
CA PRO A 4 -6.02 -9.48 28.69
C PRO A 4 -6.20 -8.19 27.89
N ALA A 5 -6.81 -7.15 28.47
CA ALA A 5 -6.93 -5.83 27.85
C ALA A 5 -5.57 -5.12 27.70
N GLU A 6 -4.67 -5.24 28.70
CA GLU A 6 -3.32 -4.69 28.61
C GLU A 6 -2.51 -5.34 27.50
N LEU A 7 -2.69 -6.65 27.26
CA LEU A 7 -2.03 -7.36 26.18
C LEU A 7 -2.49 -6.84 24.81
N VAL A 8 -3.80 -6.66 24.61
CA VAL A 8 -4.35 -6.08 23.38
C VAL A 8 -3.84 -4.65 23.18
N ALA A 9 -3.81 -3.83 24.24
CA ALA A 9 -3.27 -2.47 24.18
C ALA A 9 -1.78 -2.46 23.79
N ALA A 10 -0.97 -3.37 24.32
CA ALA A 10 0.43 -3.51 23.96
C ALA A 10 0.63 -3.90 22.48
N MET A 11 -0.19 -4.80 21.95
CA MET A 11 -0.15 -5.15 20.52
C MET A 11 -0.53 -3.97 19.63
N LEU A 12 -1.59 -3.23 19.99
CA LEU A 12 -1.98 -2.02 19.26
C LEU A 12 -0.87 -0.95 19.30
N ALA A 13 -0.20 -0.79 20.44
CA ALA A 13 0.93 0.12 20.58
C ALA A 13 2.14 -0.33 19.73
N LEU A 14 2.42 -1.63 19.64
CA LEU A 14 3.46 -2.16 18.75
C LEU A 14 3.16 -1.83 17.28
N VAL A 15 1.93 -2.11 16.83
CA VAL A 15 1.50 -1.83 15.44
C VAL A 15 1.58 -0.33 15.15
N ALA A 16 1.15 0.51 16.09
CA ALA A 16 1.26 1.96 15.97
C ALA A 16 2.73 2.42 15.89
N GLY A 17 3.60 1.87 16.75
CA GLY A 17 5.03 2.18 16.74
C GLY A 17 5.70 1.80 15.41
N VAL A 18 5.37 0.64 14.84
CA VAL A 18 5.84 0.24 13.50
C VAL A 18 5.32 1.22 12.42
N ALA A 19 4.08 1.68 12.52
CA ALA A 19 3.54 2.65 11.57
C ALA A 19 4.20 4.04 11.70
N GLU A 20 4.75 4.38 12.87
CA GLU A 20 5.45 5.63 13.15
C GLU A 20 6.91 5.62 12.67
N THR A 21 7.53 4.45 12.48
CA THR A 21 8.88 4.38 11.90
C THR A 21 8.90 4.72 10.41
N ALA A 22 7.74 4.71 9.75
CA ALA A 22 7.62 5.00 8.34
C ALA A 22 7.90 6.47 8.03
N ALA A 23 8.77 6.72 7.04
CA ALA A 23 9.11 8.09 6.65
C ALA A 23 7.99 8.79 5.87
N ASP A 24 7.20 8.03 5.12
CA ASP A 24 6.10 8.54 4.31
C ASP A 24 4.86 7.60 4.33
N PRO A 25 3.69 8.07 3.85
CA PRO A 25 2.46 7.26 3.86
C PRO A 25 2.53 5.96 3.05
N SER A 26 3.31 5.91 1.97
CA SER A 26 3.48 4.73 1.13
C SER A 26 4.37 3.70 1.82
N ASP A 27 5.45 4.15 2.47
CA ASP A 27 6.31 3.34 3.33
C ASP A 27 5.52 2.75 4.50
N ARG A 28 4.61 3.52 5.11
CA ARG A 28 3.73 3.03 6.17
C ARG A 28 2.85 1.88 5.69
N VAL A 29 2.26 2.00 4.50
CA VAL A 29 1.47 0.91 3.89
C VAL A 29 2.34 -0.32 3.68
N ARG A 30 3.55 -0.16 3.11
CA ARG A 30 4.48 -1.29 2.88
C ARG A 30 4.84 -2.02 4.17
N LEU A 31 5.20 -1.28 5.22
CA LEU A 31 5.55 -1.87 6.52
C LEU A 31 4.36 -2.60 7.15
N LEU A 32 3.15 -2.02 7.07
CA LEU A 32 1.94 -2.63 7.63
C LEU A 32 1.45 -3.83 6.83
N MET A 33 1.62 -3.86 5.51
CA MET A 33 1.39 -5.05 4.69
C MET A 33 2.32 -6.18 5.12
N ALA A 34 3.62 -5.91 5.21
CA ALA A 34 4.61 -6.90 5.66
C ALA A 34 4.29 -7.44 7.07
N LEU A 35 3.80 -6.57 7.97
CA LEU A 35 3.39 -6.98 9.31
C LEU A 35 2.11 -7.83 9.30
N ALA A 36 1.15 -7.54 8.42
CA ALA A 36 -0.09 -8.31 8.28
C ALA A 36 0.17 -9.70 7.68
N GLU A 37 1.13 -9.81 6.76
CA GLU A 37 1.57 -11.07 6.14
C GLU A 37 2.53 -11.89 7.01
N ALA A 38 3.07 -11.29 8.08
CA ALA A 38 4.08 -11.93 8.91
C ALA A 38 3.58 -13.30 9.43
N PRO A 39 4.33 -14.39 9.17
CA PRO A 39 3.91 -15.72 9.57
C PRO A 39 3.91 -15.82 11.10
N MET A 40 2.99 -16.62 11.63
CA MET A 40 3.00 -16.94 13.05
C MET A 40 4.27 -17.73 13.39
N PRO A 41 5.07 -17.32 14.39
CA PRO A 41 6.19 -18.13 14.84
C PRO A 41 5.71 -19.52 15.29
N ALA A 42 6.49 -20.55 14.97
CA ALA A 42 6.21 -21.93 15.33
C ALA A 42 6.07 -22.07 16.85
N GLY A 43 4.99 -22.73 17.31
CA GLY A 43 4.67 -22.88 18.73
C GLY A 43 4.01 -21.66 19.39
N GLY A 44 3.69 -20.62 18.62
CA GLY A 44 3.01 -19.42 19.12
C GLY A 44 1.52 -19.63 19.39
N ASN A 45 0.94 -18.77 20.23
CA ASN A 45 -0.49 -18.81 20.56
C ASN A 45 -1.36 -18.26 19.40
N ALA A 46 -2.21 -19.11 18.82
CA ALA A 46 -3.06 -18.76 17.67
C ALA A 46 -4.01 -17.58 17.93
N ALA A 47 -4.54 -17.43 19.15
CA ALA A 47 -5.40 -16.30 19.49
C ALA A 47 -4.61 -14.98 19.49
N LEU A 48 -3.38 -15.01 20.01
CA LEU A 48 -2.48 -13.86 19.97
C LEU A 48 -2.11 -13.50 18.53
N ALA A 49 -1.86 -14.51 17.70
CA ALA A 49 -1.62 -14.35 16.27
C ALA A 49 -2.75 -13.58 15.58
N ALA A 50 -3.99 -14.00 15.83
CA ALA A 50 -5.18 -13.41 15.24
C ALA A 50 -5.35 -11.94 15.67
N VAL A 51 -5.16 -11.64 16.96
CA VAL A 51 -5.20 -10.25 17.44
C VAL A 51 -4.13 -9.39 16.77
N GLY A 52 -2.89 -9.90 16.65
CA GLY A 52 -1.79 -9.20 16.00
C GLY A 52 -2.07 -8.90 14.52
N ARG A 53 -2.49 -9.91 13.74
CA ARG A 53 -2.83 -9.73 12.32
C ARG A 53 -3.98 -8.76 12.13
N ARG A 54 -5.05 -8.87 12.92
CA ARG A 54 -6.21 -7.97 12.83
C ARG A 54 -5.87 -6.54 13.23
N ALA A 55 -5.01 -6.35 14.23
CA ALA A 55 -4.48 -5.05 14.58
C ALA A 55 -3.68 -4.45 13.41
N ALA A 56 -2.79 -5.23 12.79
CA ALA A 56 -2.03 -4.81 11.62
C ALA A 56 -2.94 -4.46 10.43
N LEU A 57 -3.94 -5.28 10.11
CA LEU A 57 -4.92 -5.02 9.05
C LEU A 57 -5.76 -3.77 9.30
N SER A 58 -6.15 -3.53 10.55
CA SER A 58 -6.90 -2.31 10.91
C SER A 58 -6.04 -1.05 10.73
N ALA A 59 -4.75 -1.12 11.07
CA ALA A 59 -3.80 -0.04 10.85
C ALA A 59 -3.51 0.13 9.36
N LEU A 60 -3.36 -0.97 8.60
CA LEU A 60 -3.16 -0.97 7.16
C LEU A 60 -4.33 -0.29 6.44
N ALA A 61 -5.58 -0.63 6.79
CA ALA A 61 -6.75 0.01 6.22
C ALA A 61 -6.75 1.52 6.45
N ARG A 62 -6.33 1.98 7.65
CA ARG A 62 -6.17 3.41 7.96
C ARG A 62 -4.98 4.05 7.24
N ALA A 63 -3.88 3.33 7.05
CA ALA A 63 -2.74 3.83 6.28
C ALA A 63 -3.08 3.96 4.80
N ALA A 64 -3.86 3.01 4.25
CA ALA A 64 -4.33 3.04 2.87
C ALA A 64 -5.25 4.25 2.59
N THR A 65 -6.06 4.69 3.57
CA THR A 65 -6.86 5.92 3.42
C THR A 65 -6.00 7.19 3.47
N ALA A 66 -4.86 7.17 4.17
CA ALA A 66 -3.92 8.29 4.23
C ALA A 66 -2.94 8.33 3.04
N CYS A 67 -2.66 7.19 2.40
CA CYS A 67 -1.79 7.10 1.24
C CYS A 67 -2.51 7.64 0.00
N GLN A 68 -1.89 8.57 -0.73
CA GLN A 68 -2.42 9.12 -1.97
C GLN A 68 -1.77 8.41 -3.17
N PRO A 69 -2.51 7.58 -3.93
CA PRO A 69 -1.99 6.96 -5.14
C PRO A 69 -1.67 8.02 -6.21
N ARG A 70 -0.61 7.79 -6.99
CA ARG A 70 -0.11 8.72 -8.02
C ARG A 70 -0.59 8.35 -9.42
N SER A 71 -0.88 7.08 -9.66
CA SER A 71 -1.44 6.56 -10.91
C SER A 71 -2.66 5.68 -10.65
N TYR A 72 -3.45 5.45 -11.70
CA TYR A 72 -4.54 4.48 -11.66
C TYR A 72 -4.04 3.08 -11.25
N ASP A 73 -2.92 2.64 -11.84
CA ASP A 73 -2.37 1.30 -11.58
C ASP A 73 -1.86 1.15 -10.15
N GLU A 74 -1.27 2.21 -9.57
CA GLU A 74 -0.86 2.21 -8.16
C GLU A 74 -2.08 2.15 -7.23
N ALA A 75 -3.15 2.90 -7.55
CA ALA A 75 -4.40 2.83 -6.80
C ALA A 75 -5.03 1.43 -6.86
N GLU A 76 -4.99 0.81 -8.03
CA GLU A 76 -5.55 -0.52 -8.28
C GLU A 76 -4.73 -1.63 -7.60
N SER A 77 -3.39 -1.55 -7.63
CA SER A 77 -2.51 -2.47 -6.91
C SER A 77 -2.77 -2.36 -5.41
N LEU A 78 -2.69 -1.15 -4.85
CA LEU A 78 -2.94 -0.91 -3.42
C LEU A 78 -4.32 -1.43 -2.99
N ARG A 79 -5.35 -1.21 -3.82
CA ARG A 79 -6.70 -1.71 -3.58
C ARG A 79 -6.73 -3.22 -3.54
N THR A 80 -6.15 -3.87 -4.55
CA THR A 80 -6.15 -5.32 -4.70
C THR A 80 -5.44 -5.96 -3.52
N ASP A 81 -4.22 -5.51 -3.21
CA ASP A 81 -3.38 -6.06 -2.15
C ASP A 81 -4.08 -5.97 -0.78
N VAL A 82 -4.60 -4.78 -0.42
CA VAL A 82 -5.29 -4.60 0.88
C VAL A 82 -6.59 -5.40 0.94
N CYS A 83 -7.34 -5.48 -0.16
CA CYS A 83 -8.59 -6.23 -0.19
C CYS A 83 -8.35 -7.74 -0.10
N GLU A 84 -7.28 -8.26 -0.70
CA GLU A 84 -6.89 -9.67 -0.64
C GLU A 84 -6.47 -10.07 0.77
N LEU A 85 -5.67 -9.24 1.44
CA LEU A 85 -5.28 -9.48 2.84
C LEU A 85 -6.49 -9.49 3.79
N LEU A 86 -7.42 -8.55 3.61
CA LEU A 86 -8.66 -8.51 4.39
C LEU A 86 -9.57 -9.72 4.09
N ALA A 87 -9.66 -10.14 2.83
CA ALA A 87 -10.44 -11.32 2.45
C ALA A 87 -9.83 -12.63 3.00
N THR A 88 -8.51 -12.72 3.06
CA THR A 88 -7.81 -13.86 3.66
C THR A 88 -8.12 -13.98 5.15
N GLU A 89 -8.02 -12.88 5.90
CA GLU A 89 -8.37 -12.92 7.34
C GLU A 89 -9.88 -13.09 7.58
N GLU A 90 -10.74 -12.66 6.65
CA GLU A 90 -12.18 -12.94 6.67
C GLU A 90 -12.46 -14.45 6.67
N ILE A 91 -11.75 -15.22 5.84
CA ILE A 91 -11.83 -16.69 5.79
C ILE A 91 -11.30 -17.30 7.09
N VAL A 92 -10.14 -16.85 7.56
CA VAL A 92 -9.55 -17.35 8.82
C VAL A 92 -10.49 -17.12 10.02
N ALA A 93 -11.13 -15.96 10.10
CA ALA A 93 -12.11 -15.67 11.15
C ALA A 93 -13.37 -16.54 11.01
N ALA A 94 -13.85 -16.80 9.79
CA ALA A 94 -14.99 -17.66 9.55
C ALA A 94 -14.69 -19.13 9.92
N ASP A 95 -13.52 -19.65 9.55
CA ASP A 95 -13.09 -21.01 9.90
C ASP A 95 -12.92 -21.19 11.42
N ALA A 96 -12.61 -20.11 12.14
CA ALA A 96 -12.58 -20.07 13.60
C ALA A 96 -13.97 -19.92 14.26
N GLY A 97 -15.05 -19.79 13.48
CA GLY A 97 -16.42 -19.57 13.97
C GLY A 97 -16.70 -18.16 14.48
N GLU A 98 -15.88 -17.18 14.10
CA GLU A 98 -15.97 -15.79 14.57
C GLU A 98 -16.75 -14.91 13.58
N ASP A 99 -18.02 -15.23 13.36
CA ASP A 99 -18.88 -14.60 12.33
C ASP A 99 -18.98 -13.07 12.45
N ALA A 100 -18.99 -12.55 13.68
CA ALA A 100 -19.03 -11.11 13.94
C ALA A 100 -17.74 -10.41 13.45
N VAL A 101 -16.60 -11.06 13.61
CA VAL A 101 -15.30 -10.54 13.14
C VAL A 101 -15.22 -10.62 11.62
N ALA A 102 -15.62 -11.75 11.03
CA ALA A 102 -15.67 -11.89 9.57
C ALA A 102 -16.58 -10.82 8.94
N THR A 103 -17.73 -10.53 9.55
CA THR A 103 -18.64 -9.47 9.08
C THR A 103 -18.01 -8.08 9.19
N ALA A 104 -17.31 -7.79 10.29
CA ALA A 104 -16.62 -6.52 10.48
C ALA A 104 -15.48 -6.32 9.45
N LEU A 105 -14.69 -7.36 9.20
CA LEU A 105 -13.62 -7.36 8.19
C LEU A 105 -14.17 -7.13 6.78
N ARG A 106 -15.28 -7.79 6.43
CA ARG A 106 -15.97 -7.60 5.15
C ARG A 106 -16.46 -6.15 4.98
N ALA A 107 -16.98 -5.54 6.04
CA ALA A 107 -17.40 -4.13 6.02
C ALA A 107 -16.21 -3.18 5.78
N VAL A 108 -15.08 -3.40 6.46
CA VAL A 108 -13.84 -2.63 6.25
C VAL A 108 -13.34 -2.80 4.83
N ARG A 109 -13.29 -4.04 4.31
CA ARG A 109 -12.90 -4.33 2.92
C ARG A 109 -13.75 -3.57 1.91
N GLY A 110 -15.07 -3.58 2.07
CA GLY A 110 -15.97 -2.82 1.20
C GLY A 110 -15.83 -1.30 1.33
N ALA A 111 -15.41 -0.78 2.48
CA ALA A 111 -15.11 0.64 2.64
C ALA A 111 -13.81 1.03 1.91
N VAL A 112 -12.74 0.25 2.10
CA VAL A 112 -11.44 0.45 1.46
C VAL A 112 -11.55 0.34 -0.05
N ASP A 113 -12.25 -0.68 -0.56
CA ASP A 113 -12.48 -0.88 -2.00
C ASP A 113 -13.14 0.35 -2.64
N ARG A 114 -14.24 0.83 -2.07
CA ARG A 114 -14.95 2.01 -2.59
C ARG A 114 -14.09 3.27 -2.52
N ASP A 115 -13.34 3.45 -1.45
CA ASP A 115 -12.52 4.63 -1.26
C ASP A 115 -11.35 4.69 -2.26
N LEU A 116 -10.60 3.59 -2.42
CA LEU A 116 -9.49 3.52 -3.37
C LEU A 116 -9.97 3.57 -4.83
N ARG A 117 -11.10 2.92 -5.17
CA ARG A 117 -11.72 3.06 -6.50
C ARG A 117 -12.05 4.51 -6.82
N ARG A 118 -12.68 5.22 -5.87
CA ARG A 118 -13.04 6.63 -6.06
C ARG A 118 -11.80 7.51 -6.24
N ARG A 119 -10.76 7.29 -5.45
CA ARG A 119 -9.51 8.06 -5.55
C ARG A 119 -8.71 7.74 -6.80
N GLY A 120 -8.74 6.49 -7.27
CA GLY A 120 -8.08 6.04 -8.50
C GLY A 120 -8.81 6.44 -9.79
N ALA A 121 -10.13 6.62 -9.74
CA ALA A 121 -10.97 6.81 -10.94
C ALA A 121 -10.55 7.96 -11.87
N ASN A 122 -9.96 9.02 -11.31
CA ASN A 122 -9.53 10.21 -12.09
C ASN A 122 -8.01 10.26 -12.30
N LEU A 123 -7.26 9.27 -11.84
CA LEU A 123 -5.82 9.22 -12.04
C LEU A 123 -5.49 8.68 -13.43
N SER A 124 -4.40 9.19 -14.01
CA SER A 124 -3.92 8.65 -15.26
C SER A 124 -3.35 7.24 -15.07
N PRO A 125 -3.60 6.31 -16.00
CA PRO A 125 -2.88 5.05 -16.05
C PRO A 125 -1.41 5.26 -16.43
N LEU A 126 -0.58 4.27 -16.11
CA LEU A 126 0.79 4.17 -16.58
C LEU A 126 0.81 3.66 -18.02
N ARG A 127 1.73 4.19 -18.81
CA ARG A 127 2.02 3.72 -20.16
C ARG A 127 3.51 3.43 -20.31
N PRO A 128 3.89 2.33 -20.98
CA PRO A 128 5.27 2.13 -21.38
C PRO A 128 5.69 3.20 -22.40
N VAL A 129 6.80 3.87 -22.12
CA VAL A 129 7.47 4.81 -23.00
C VAL A 129 8.76 4.17 -23.49
N GLU A 130 8.96 4.19 -24.81
CA GLU A 130 10.22 3.79 -25.43
C GLU A 130 10.79 4.98 -26.21
N VAL A 131 12.06 5.27 -25.96
CA VAL A 131 12.79 6.37 -26.59
C VAL A 131 14.05 5.83 -27.25
N LYS A 132 14.30 6.29 -28.47
CA LYS A 132 15.33 5.75 -29.38
C LYS A 132 16.77 6.14 -28.99
N ALA A 133 16.95 6.91 -27.93
CA ALA A 133 18.24 7.34 -27.40
C ALA A 133 18.08 7.79 -25.95
N LEU A 134 19.18 7.66 -25.19
CA LEU A 134 19.30 8.23 -23.84
C LEU A 134 19.10 9.74 -23.91
N MET A 135 18.16 10.24 -23.11
CA MET A 135 17.80 11.65 -23.05
C MET A 135 17.70 12.14 -21.61
N PRO A 136 17.93 13.44 -21.37
CA PRO A 136 17.70 14.02 -20.05
C PRO A 136 16.22 13.93 -19.67
N SER A 137 15.96 13.67 -18.39
CA SER A 137 14.62 13.67 -17.77
C SER A 137 13.83 14.95 -18.09
N LEU A 138 14.49 16.11 -18.08
CA LEU A 138 13.87 17.40 -18.40
C LEU A 138 13.38 17.48 -19.86
N VAL A 139 14.14 16.91 -20.80
CA VAL A 139 13.74 16.84 -22.21
C VAL A 139 12.57 15.89 -22.39
N LEU A 140 12.57 14.77 -21.66
CA LEU A 140 11.45 13.83 -21.66
C LEU A 140 10.18 14.47 -21.08
N ALA A 141 10.29 15.27 -20.01
CA ALA A 141 9.16 15.97 -19.41
C ALA A 141 8.51 16.95 -20.38
N GLN A 142 9.34 17.75 -21.07
CA GLN A 142 8.85 18.66 -22.10
C GLN A 142 8.21 17.91 -23.28
N ARG A 143 8.75 16.76 -23.69
CA ARG A 143 8.23 15.99 -24.83
C ARG A 143 6.93 15.24 -24.53
N LEU A 144 6.82 14.63 -23.35
CA LEU A 144 5.66 13.82 -22.97
C LEU A 144 4.51 14.69 -22.48
N TYR A 145 4.81 15.72 -21.69
CA TYR A 145 3.81 16.50 -20.98
C TYR A 145 3.71 17.96 -21.43
N GLY A 146 4.67 18.45 -22.22
CA GLY A 146 4.74 19.87 -22.56
C GLY A 146 5.19 20.77 -21.40
N ASP A 147 5.64 20.17 -20.30
CA ASP A 147 5.99 20.87 -19.06
C ASP A 147 7.27 20.29 -18.45
N ALA A 148 8.34 21.09 -18.47
CA ALA A 148 9.62 20.76 -17.86
C ALA A 148 9.55 20.63 -16.33
N GLY A 149 8.54 21.24 -15.68
CA GLY A 149 8.32 21.13 -14.23
C GLY A 149 7.98 19.72 -13.75
N ARG A 150 7.59 18.82 -14.66
CA ARG A 150 7.32 17.41 -14.38
C ARG A 150 8.55 16.50 -14.45
N GLU A 151 9.74 17.08 -14.57
CA GLU A 151 11.01 16.34 -14.54
C GLU A 151 11.15 15.42 -13.31
N PRO A 152 10.88 15.86 -12.06
CA PRO A 152 11.04 15.00 -10.89
C PRO A 152 10.08 13.80 -10.88
N GLU A 153 8.93 13.95 -11.54
CA GLU A 153 7.95 12.87 -11.67
C GLU A 153 8.48 11.80 -12.62
N ILE A 154 9.01 12.18 -13.78
CA ILE A 154 9.60 11.24 -14.74
C ILE A 154 10.77 10.48 -14.12
N THR A 155 11.65 11.18 -13.40
CA THR A 155 12.81 10.56 -12.74
C THR A 155 12.36 9.50 -11.73
N ARG A 156 11.34 9.80 -10.91
CA ARG A 156 10.76 8.84 -9.96
C ARG A 156 10.11 7.64 -10.65
N MET A 157 9.34 7.87 -11.71
CA MET A 157 8.64 6.80 -12.42
C MET A 157 9.59 5.87 -13.16
N ALA A 158 10.75 6.37 -13.59
CA ALA A 158 11.82 5.57 -14.16
C ALA A 158 12.67 4.82 -13.12
N GLY A 159 12.32 4.89 -11.82
CA GLY A 159 13.01 4.18 -10.75
C GLY A 159 14.23 4.90 -10.21
N ASP A 160 14.22 6.25 -10.21
CA ASP A 160 15.28 7.12 -9.70
C ASP A 160 16.68 6.74 -10.25
N PRO A 161 16.89 6.91 -11.57
CA PRO A 161 18.15 6.53 -12.21
C PRO A 161 19.34 7.28 -11.59
N PRO A 162 20.54 6.68 -11.55
CA PRO A 162 21.73 7.28 -10.93
C PRO A 162 22.09 8.67 -11.49
N ASN A 163 21.74 8.94 -12.74
CA ASN A 163 21.93 10.23 -13.37
C ASN A 163 20.70 10.64 -14.20
N PRO A 164 19.97 11.71 -13.83
CA PRO A 164 18.81 12.21 -14.57
C PRO A 164 19.10 12.66 -16.01
N ILE A 165 20.37 12.92 -16.36
CA ILE A 165 20.79 13.25 -17.73
C ILE A 165 20.70 12.03 -18.66
N PHE A 166 20.78 10.82 -18.10
CA PHE A 166 20.82 9.56 -18.83
C PHE A 166 19.67 8.65 -18.40
N MET A 167 18.45 9.06 -18.75
CA MET A 167 17.25 8.25 -18.50
C MET A 167 17.27 6.97 -19.33
N PRO A 168 16.74 5.85 -18.81
CA PRO A 168 16.66 4.58 -19.54
C PRO A 168 15.79 4.71 -20.80
N GLU A 169 16.10 3.92 -21.82
CA GLU A 169 15.36 3.92 -23.08
C GLU A 169 13.91 3.41 -22.94
N ARG A 170 13.64 2.62 -21.90
CA ARG A 170 12.33 2.06 -21.58
C ARG A 170 11.99 2.37 -20.13
N PHE A 171 10.85 3.01 -19.91
CA PHE A 171 10.33 3.30 -18.59
C PHE A 171 8.81 3.46 -18.63
N THR A 172 8.16 3.52 -17.48
CA THR A 172 6.73 3.82 -17.37
C THR A 172 6.54 5.30 -17.07
N ALA A 173 5.52 5.90 -17.68
CA ALA A 173 5.15 7.30 -17.45
C ALA A 173 3.63 7.42 -17.36
N LEU A 174 3.10 8.47 -16.75
CA LEU A 174 1.67 8.73 -16.77
C LEU A 174 1.23 8.94 -18.22
N ALA A 175 0.14 8.29 -18.62
CA ALA A 175 -0.58 8.61 -19.84
C ALA A 175 -1.08 10.08 -19.81
N ARG A 176 -1.46 10.58 -20.97
CA ARG A 176 -1.96 11.95 -21.15
C ARG A 176 -3.48 11.95 -21.20
#